data_AF-A0A2M7T5L0-F1
#
_entry.id   AF-A0A2M7T5L0-F1
#
_cell.length_a   1.000
_cell.length_b   1.000
_cell.length_c   1.000
_cell.angle_alpha   90.00
_cell.angle_beta   90.00
_cell.angle_gamma   90.00
#
_symmetry.space_group_name_H-M   'P 1'
#
loop_
_entity.id
_entity.type
_entity.pdbx_description
1 polymer ?
#
loop_
_entity_poly.entity_id
_entity_poly.type
_entity_poly.pdbx_seq_one_letter_code
_entity_poly.pdbx_strand_id
1 'polypeptide(L)' 'MTGMPVITSKIMIEFLSSLGFKQKRHKGSHKFFRHPDGRTTTVPDHKGEDLGRGITNKILKDAEVTINDFINWR' A
#
# COMPACT_ATOMS: atom_id res chain seq x y z
N MET A 1 21.33 -5.73 7.96
CA MET A 1 19.88 -5.93 7.82
C MET A 1 19.19 -4.65 8.27
N THR A 2 18.83 -3.77 7.34
CA THR A 2 18.06 -2.56 7.65
C THR A 2 16.59 -2.95 7.81
N GLY A 3 16.02 -2.69 9.00
CA GLY A 3 14.63 -2.98 9.29
C GLY A 3 13.72 -2.19 8.36
N MET A 4 12.61 -2.81 7.93
CA MET A 4 11.58 -2.10 7.17
C MET A 4 11.11 -0.89 8.02
N PRO A 5 11.04 0.33 7.46
CA PRO A 5 10.57 1.48 8.20
C PRO A 5 9.14 1.24 8.70
N VAL A 6 8.73 2.02 9.69
CA VAL A 6 7.34 2.01 10.14
C VAL A 6 6.46 2.52 9.00
N ILE A 7 5.53 1.69 8.51
CA ILE A 7 4.68 2.01 7.36
C ILE A 7 3.26 2.23 7.86
N THR A 8 2.78 3.46 7.80
CA THR A 8 1.36 3.74 8.05
C THR A 8 0.52 3.46 6.81
N SER A 9 -0.79 3.24 7.01
CA SER A 9 -1.76 3.17 5.92
C SER A 9 -1.69 4.39 5.00
N LYS A 10 -1.48 5.59 5.58
CA LYS A 10 -1.34 6.85 4.85
C LYS A 10 -0.18 6.81 3.85
N ILE A 11 1.01 6.39 4.29
CA ILE A 11 2.20 6.30 3.42
C ILE A 11 1.94 5.32 2.27
N MET A 12 1.34 4.17 2.56
CA MET A 12 1.03 3.18 1.53
C MET A 12 0.00 3.69 0.51
N ILE A 13 -1.01 4.43 0.96
CA ILE A 13 -2.01 5.04 0.07
C ILE A 13 -1.38 6.10 -0.84
N GLU A 14 -0.49 6.93 -0.30
CA GLU A 14 0.23 7.94 -1.09
C GLU A 14 1.12 7.27 -2.15
N PHE A 15 1.84 6.21 -1.78
CA PHE A 15 2.65 5.42 -2.70
C PHE A 15 1.80 4.82 -3.83
N LEU A 16 0.72 4.10 -3.50
CA LEU A 16 -0.18 3.54 -4.51
C LEU A 16 -0.76 4.62 -5.43
N SER A 17 -1.13 5.77 -4.88
CA SER A 17 -1.68 6.89 -5.66
C SER A 17 -0.66 7.43 -6.68
N SER A 18 0.62 7.50 -6.30
CA SER A 18 1.70 7.93 -7.20
C SER A 18 1.95 6.97 -8.36
N LEU A 19 1.69 5.68 -8.14
CA LEU A 19 1.75 4.64 -9.16
C LEU A 19 0.51 4.65 -10.06
N GLY A 20 -0.44 5.56 -9.84
CA GLY A 20 -1.67 5.68 -10.63
C GLY A 20 -2.84 4.83 -10.12
N PHE A 21 -2.72 4.16 -8.98
CA PHE A 21 -3.86 3.47 -8.38
C PHE A 21 -4.89 4.49 -7.88
N LYS A 22 -6.17 4.15 -8.03
CA LYS A 22 -7.29 4.97 -7.53
C LYS A 22 -8.11 4.15 -6.54
N GLN A 23 -8.47 4.76 -5.41
CA GLN A 23 -9.43 4.16 -4.50
C GLN A 23 -10.78 4.00 -5.21
N LYS A 24 -11.34 2.79 -5.21
CA LYS A 24 -12.64 2.50 -5.84
C LYS A 24 -13.73 2.17 -4.84
N ARG A 25 -13.37 1.62 -3.68
CA ARG A 25 -14.33 1.23 -2.63
C ARG A 25 -13.72 1.39 -1.25
N HIS A 26 -14.57 1.66 -0.27
CA HIS A 26 -14.24 1.70 1.14
C HIS A 26 -15.29 0.91 1.92
N LYS A 27 -14.88 -0.03 2.77
CA LYS A 27 -15.79 -0.77 3.67
C LYS A 27 -15.11 -0.98 5.01
N GLY A 28 -15.70 -0.43 6.08
CA GLY A 28 -15.06 -0.44 7.40
C GLY A 28 -13.69 0.23 7.33
N SER A 29 -12.66 -0.38 7.92
CA SER A 29 -11.27 0.11 7.82
C SER A 29 -10.57 -0.24 6.50
N HIS A 30 -11.21 -0.94 5.55
CA HIS A 30 -10.51 -1.45 4.38
C HIS A 30 -10.79 -0.61 3.13
N LYS A 31 -9.73 -0.08 2.53
CA LYS A 31 -9.75 0.71 1.29
C LYS A 31 -9.26 -0.13 0.12
N PHE A 32 -10.09 -0.25 -0.92
CA PHE A 32 -9.76 -0.99 -2.12
C PHE A 32 -9.30 -0.07 -3.25
N PHE A 33 -8.17 -0.40 -3.86
CA PHE A 33 -7.50 0.35 -4.91
C PHE A 33 -7.45 -0.44 -6.21
N ARG A 34 -7.61 0.25 -7.33
CA ARG A 34 -7.48 -0.31 -8.69
C ARG A 34 -6.66 0.61 -9.57
N HIS A 35 -5.70 0.03 -10.27
CA HIS A 35 -4.95 0.68 -11.34
C HIS A 35 -5.65 0.45 -12.70
N PRO A 36 -5.55 1.39 -13.67
CA PRO A 36 -6.17 1.23 -15.00
C PRO A 36 -5.76 -0.03 -15.77
N ASP A 37 -4.55 -0.55 -15.55
CA ASP A 37 -4.06 -1.80 -16.18
C ASP A 37 -4.66 -3.09 -15.60
N GLY A 38 -5.49 -2.99 -14.56
CA GLY A 38 -6.14 -4.14 -13.94
C GLY A 38 -5.56 -4.59 -12.60
N ARG A 39 -4.39 -4.09 -12.17
CA ARG A 39 -3.85 -4.38 -10.83
C ARG A 39 -4.77 -3.85 -9.74
N THR A 40 -4.87 -4.59 -8.64
CA THR A 40 -5.75 -4.22 -7.51
C THR A 40 -5.14 -4.60 -6.19
N THR A 41 -5.37 -3.81 -5.16
CA THR A 41 -4.94 -4.14 -3.79
C THR A 41 -5.91 -3.58 -2.75
N THR A 42 -5.79 -4.04 -1.50
CA THR A 42 -6.57 -3.53 -0.36
C THR A 42 -5.64 -3.09 0.75
N VAL A 43 -5.83 -1.85 1.21
CA VAL A 43 -5.10 -1.27 2.33
C VAL A 43 -6.01 -1.25 3.57
N PRO A 44 -5.65 -1.91 4.68
CA PRO A 44 -6.30 -1.66 5.95
C PRO A 44 -5.85 -0.30 6.50
N ASP A 45 -6.81 0.50 6.92
CA ASP A 45 -6.65 1.88 7.35
C ASP A 45 -7.25 2.05 8.75
N HIS A 46 -6.53 1.50 9.73
CA HIS A 46 -6.84 1.68 11.15
C HIS A 46 -6.11 2.92 11.65
N LYS A 47 -6.85 3.85 12.24
CA LYS A 47 -6.28 5.11 12.72
C LYS A 47 -5.29 4.85 13.85
N GLY A 48 -4.04 5.25 13.66
CA GLY A 48 -2.98 5.13 14.67
C GLY A 48 -2.27 3.78 14.68
N GLU A 49 -2.51 2.91 13.69
CA GLU A 49 -1.81 1.63 13.55
C GLU A 49 -0.88 1.61 12.35
N ASP A 50 0.19 0.83 12.48
CA ASP A 50 1.14 0.55 11.42
C ASP A 50 0.75 -0.71 10.64
N LEU A 51 1.10 -0.72 9.36
CA LEU A 51 1.02 -1.90 8.53
C LEU A 51 2.13 -2.87 8.92
N GLY A 52 1.74 -4.02 9.46
CA GLY A 52 2.67 -5.12 9.70
C GLY A 52 3.34 -5.58 8.39
N ARG A 53 4.58 -6.07 8.50
CA ARG A 53 5.42 -6.48 7.35
C ARG A 53 4.72 -7.40 6.34
N GLY A 54 3.90 -8.33 6.82
CA GLY A 54 3.16 -9.26 5.96
C GLY A 54 2.10 -8.55 5.09
N ILE A 55 1.42 -7.56 5.67
CA ILE A 55 0.41 -6.75 4.95
C ILE A 55 1.11 -5.87 3.92
N THR A 56 2.19 -5.19 4.31
CA THR A 56 3.01 -4.39 3.38
C THR A 56 3.47 -5.24 2.20
N ASN A 57 4.11 -6.38 2.44
CA ASN A 57 4.61 -7.25 1.38
C ASN A 57 3.50 -7.74 0.45
N LYS A 58 2.32 -8.03 1.01
CA LYS A 58 1.15 -8.41 0.20
C LYS A 58 0.71 -7.27 -0.71
N ILE A 59 0.61 -6.05 -0.19
CA ILE A 59 0.20 -4.87 -0.97
C ILE A 59 1.21 -4.60 -2.10
N LEU A 60 2.51 -4.66 -1.81
CA LEU A 60 3.56 -4.46 -2.81
C LEU A 60 3.52 -5.54 -3.90
N LYS A 61 3.29 -6.80 -3.50
CA LYS A 61 3.12 -7.92 -4.45
C LYS A 61 1.90 -7.72 -5.34
N ASP A 62 0.75 -7.35 -4.77
CA ASP A 62 -0.49 -7.07 -5.51
C ASP A 62 -0.32 -5.88 -6.48
N ALA A 63 0.54 -4.93 -6.12
CA ALA A 63 0.89 -3.79 -6.95
C ALA A 63 2.04 -4.08 -7.93
N GLU A 64 2.61 -5.29 -7.93
CA GLU A 64 3.75 -5.71 -8.76
C GLU A 64 4.98 -4.79 -8.65
N VAL A 65 5.29 -4.37 -7.42
CA VAL A 65 6.45 -3.52 -7.12
C VAL A 65 7.34 -4.14 -6.05
N THR A 66 8.62 -3.81 -6.09
CA THR A 66 9.58 -4.31 -5.10
C THR A 66 9.58 -3.44 -3.85
N ILE A 67 10.12 -4.00 -2.76
CA ILE A 67 10.35 -3.21 -1.54
C ILE A 67 11.34 -2.06 -1.78
N ASN A 68 12.29 -2.22 -2.71
CA ASN A 68 13.23 -1.16 -3.05
C ASN A 68 12.54 -0.01 -3.78
N ASP A 69 11.59 -0.30 -4.68
CA ASP A 69 10.80 0.74 -5.34
C ASP A 69 10.02 1.55 -4.29
N PHE A 70 9.44 0.88 -3.30
CA PHE A 70 8.74 1.54 -2.20
C PHE A 70 9.66 2.41 -1.34
N ILE A 71 10.84 1.90 -0.96
CA ILE A 71 11.80 2.64 -0.13
C ILE A 71 12.38 3.85 -0.86
N ASN A 72 12.61 3.75 -2.18
CA ASN A 72 13.23 4.79 -3.00
C ASN A 72 12.22 5.70 -3.72
N TRP A 73 10.91 5.51 -3.50
CA TRP A 73 9.88 6.25 -4.20
C TRP A 73 9.80 7.73 -3.77
N ARG A 74 10.39 8.07 -2.61
CA ARG A 74 10.62 9.43 -2.14
C ARG A 74 12.11 9.71 -2.03
#